data_AF-A0A5J5GQ24-F1
#
_entry.id   AF-A0A5J5GQ24-F1
#
_cell.length_a   1.000
_cell.length_b   1.000
_cell.length_c   1.000
_cell.angle_alpha   90.00
_cell.angle_beta   90.00
_cell.angle_gamma   90.00
#
_symmetry.space_group_name_H-M   'P 1'
#
loop_
_entity.id
_entity.type
_entity.pdbx_description
1 polymer ?
#
loop_
_entity_poly.entity_id
_entity_poly.type
_entity_poly.pdbx_seq_one_letter_code
_entity_poly.pdbx_strand_id
1 'polypeptide(L)'
;MTNNDLIEARARLAQFAGWTNTEAPASLVDADGAPTDELLQYSDEQELCLDWLFAGDVRPLALAFREHNEAMSQLVVQRRVDMLAGLAGMEPVPVQAEDHGAARLTDELIDFCREAGGDLDWLMHGCQDKLVKLMQRSKLEDEHTLDAVRGLSRAELSALTATLRIALADKLNVEQVMATYRQVVEEQRAA
;
A
#
# COMPACT_ATOMS: atom_id res chain seq x y z
N MET A 1 -28.71 -25.31 2.25
CA MET A 1 -28.38 -25.18 3.68
C MET A 1 -29.53 -25.67 4.51
N THR A 2 -29.27 -26.52 5.50
CA THR A 2 -30.26 -26.91 6.49
C THR A 2 -30.42 -25.83 7.55
N ASN A 3 -31.50 -25.90 8.34
CA ASN A 3 -31.69 -24.97 9.46
C ASN A 3 -30.58 -25.09 10.52
N ASN A 4 -30.02 -26.29 10.69
CA ASN A 4 -28.87 -26.50 11.59
C ASN A 4 -27.61 -25.81 11.08
N ASP A 5 -27.34 -25.84 9.76
CA ASP A 5 -26.17 -25.17 9.16
C ASP A 5 -26.21 -23.65 9.43
N LEU A 6 -27.41 -23.03 9.36
CA LEU A 6 -27.60 -21.61 9.64
C LEU A 6 -27.39 -21.26 11.12
N ILE A 7 -27.79 -22.15 12.04
CA ILE A 7 -27.56 -21.97 13.48
C ILE A 7 -26.05 -22.00 13.76
N GLU A 8 -25.34 -22.97 13.18
CA GLU A 8 -23.89 -23.06 13.34
C GLU A 8 -23.16 -21.86 12.72
N ALA A 9 -23.55 -21.43 11.52
CA ALA A 9 -22.99 -20.24 10.87
C ALA A 9 -23.20 -18.98 11.72
N ARG A 10 -24.39 -18.81 12.35
CA ARG A 10 -24.63 -17.68 13.27
C ARG A 10 -23.73 -17.75 14.50
N ALA A 11 -23.51 -18.93 15.06
CA ALA A 11 -22.60 -19.10 16.20
C ALA A 11 -21.16 -18.74 15.83
N ARG A 12 -20.68 -19.16 14.64
CA ARG A 12 -19.35 -18.78 14.12
C ARG A 12 -19.24 -17.29 13.86
N LEU A 13 -20.27 -16.66 13.28
CA LEU A 13 -20.28 -15.21 13.06
C LEU A 13 -20.21 -14.44 14.38
N ALA A 14 -21.01 -14.81 15.38
CA ALA A 14 -20.98 -14.18 16.69
C ALA A 14 -19.61 -14.35 17.37
N GLN A 15 -18.99 -15.51 17.23
CA GLN A 15 -17.64 -15.76 17.72
C GLN A 15 -16.61 -14.86 17.02
N PHE A 16 -16.66 -14.76 15.69
CA PHE A 16 -15.76 -13.92 14.91
C PHE A 16 -15.91 -12.43 15.22
N ALA A 17 -17.14 -11.95 15.34
CA ALA A 17 -17.45 -10.58 15.77
C ALA A 17 -16.88 -10.29 17.17
N GLY A 18 -16.94 -11.28 18.08
CA GLY A 18 -16.29 -11.20 19.38
C GLY A 18 -14.75 -11.12 19.32
N TRP A 19 -14.12 -11.81 18.36
CA TRP A 19 -12.66 -11.75 18.17
C TRP A 19 -12.19 -10.43 17.56
N THR A 20 -12.95 -9.89 16.61
CA THR A 20 -12.62 -8.63 15.92
C THR A 20 -13.16 -7.40 16.64
N ASN A 21 -13.92 -7.59 17.72
CA ASN A 21 -14.61 -6.53 18.47
C ASN A 21 -15.49 -5.66 17.56
N THR A 22 -16.24 -6.31 16.67
CA THR A 22 -17.18 -5.68 15.74
C THR A 22 -18.61 -6.16 15.96
N GLU A 23 -19.58 -5.52 15.32
CA GLU A 23 -20.97 -5.93 15.38
C GLU A 23 -21.30 -6.89 14.24
N ALA A 24 -21.87 -8.05 14.57
CA ALA A 24 -22.24 -9.06 13.59
C ALA A 24 -23.46 -8.62 12.76
N PRO A 25 -23.47 -8.86 11.43
CA PRO A 25 -24.64 -8.67 10.58
C PRO A 25 -25.91 -9.33 11.12
N ALA A 26 -27.04 -8.65 10.97
CA ALA A 26 -28.32 -9.13 11.52
C ALA A 26 -28.82 -10.39 10.77
N SER A 27 -28.62 -10.43 9.45
CA SER A 27 -29.02 -11.56 8.61
C SER A 27 -27.86 -12.14 7.82
N LEU A 28 -27.81 -13.48 7.77
CA LEU A 28 -26.80 -14.21 6.99
C LEU A 28 -27.22 -14.45 5.54
N VAL A 29 -28.51 -14.74 5.32
CA VAL A 29 -29.05 -15.07 4.00
C VAL A 29 -30.31 -14.27 3.72
N ASP A 30 -30.57 -14.03 2.45
CA ASP A 30 -31.78 -13.40 1.94
C ASP A 30 -32.93 -14.40 1.76
N ALA A 31 -34.02 -13.94 1.14
CA ALA A 31 -35.21 -14.76 0.88
C ALA A 31 -34.94 -15.91 -0.12
N ASP A 32 -33.94 -15.78 -0.98
CA ASP A 32 -33.54 -16.77 -1.97
C ASP A 32 -32.49 -17.76 -1.42
N GLY A 33 -32.03 -17.52 -0.19
CA GLY A 33 -31.02 -18.34 0.48
C GLY A 33 -29.58 -18.01 0.08
N ALA A 34 -29.37 -16.88 -0.62
CA ALA A 34 -28.04 -16.35 -0.92
C ALA A 34 -27.51 -15.50 0.25
N PRO A 35 -26.18 -15.34 0.42
CA PRO A 35 -25.62 -14.41 1.38
C PRO A 35 -26.15 -12.99 1.19
N THR A 36 -26.51 -12.31 2.28
CA THR A 36 -26.98 -10.92 2.21
C THR A 36 -25.85 -9.96 1.82
N ASP A 37 -26.21 -8.84 1.18
CA ASP A 37 -25.24 -7.77 0.87
C ASP A 37 -24.54 -7.24 2.12
N GLU A 38 -25.25 -7.15 3.25
CA GLU A 38 -24.71 -6.78 4.56
C GLU A 38 -23.60 -7.75 4.99
N LEU A 39 -23.84 -9.07 4.85
CA LEU A 39 -22.85 -10.08 5.17
C LEU A 39 -21.64 -10.01 4.22
N LEU A 40 -21.87 -9.81 2.92
CA LEU A 40 -20.80 -9.70 1.94
C LEU A 40 -19.92 -8.47 2.20
N GLN A 41 -20.55 -7.33 2.53
CA GLN A 41 -19.83 -6.12 2.91
C GLN A 41 -19.02 -6.33 4.19
N TYR A 42 -19.62 -6.89 5.24
CA TYR A 42 -18.92 -7.21 6.48
C TYR A 42 -17.76 -8.19 6.24
N SER A 43 -17.95 -9.14 5.33
CA SER A 43 -16.93 -10.12 4.96
C SER A 43 -15.73 -9.50 4.29
N ASP A 44 -15.95 -8.51 3.43
CA ASP A 44 -14.88 -7.75 2.77
C ASP A 44 -14.15 -6.84 3.77
N GLU A 45 -14.90 -6.11 4.60
CA GLU A 45 -14.34 -5.16 5.56
C GLU A 45 -13.53 -5.82 6.68
N GLN A 46 -13.94 -7.00 7.13
CA GLN A 46 -13.33 -7.72 8.25
C GLN A 46 -12.50 -8.93 7.82
N GLU A 47 -12.33 -9.14 6.50
CA GLU A 47 -11.61 -10.28 5.93
C GLU A 47 -12.16 -11.65 6.41
N LEU A 48 -13.48 -11.75 6.60
CA LEU A 48 -14.14 -13.00 7.00
C LEU A 48 -14.12 -14.00 5.84
N CYS A 49 -13.73 -15.25 6.13
CA CYS A 49 -13.82 -16.33 5.15
C CYS A 49 -15.22 -16.98 5.16
N LEU A 50 -15.96 -16.84 4.05
CA LEU A 50 -17.31 -17.39 3.92
C LEU A 50 -17.33 -18.94 3.94
N ASP A 51 -16.28 -19.59 3.44
CA ASP A 51 -16.17 -21.06 3.50
C ASP A 51 -16.04 -21.55 4.95
N TRP A 52 -15.30 -20.81 5.78
CA TRP A 52 -15.24 -21.09 7.20
C TRP A 52 -16.58 -20.80 7.89
N LEU A 53 -17.22 -19.67 7.57
CA LEU A 53 -18.49 -19.29 8.16
C LEU A 53 -19.59 -20.34 7.90
N PHE A 54 -19.81 -20.70 6.64
CA PHE A 54 -20.92 -21.56 6.23
C PHE A 54 -20.58 -23.05 6.31
N ALA A 55 -19.37 -23.46 5.93
CA ALA A 55 -19.01 -24.88 5.88
C ALA A 55 -18.09 -25.33 7.04
N GLY A 56 -17.63 -24.40 7.88
CA GLY A 56 -16.64 -24.72 8.92
C GLY A 56 -15.27 -25.11 8.33
N ASP A 57 -15.02 -24.85 7.04
CA ASP A 57 -13.79 -25.23 6.38
C ASP A 57 -12.65 -24.29 6.76
N VAL A 58 -11.68 -24.81 7.51
CA VAL A 58 -10.50 -24.06 7.95
C VAL A 58 -9.36 -24.08 6.93
N ARG A 59 -9.46 -24.88 5.86
CA ARG A 59 -8.37 -25.02 4.88
C ARG A 59 -8.02 -23.69 4.19
N PRO A 60 -8.99 -22.87 3.72
CA PRO A 60 -8.67 -21.57 3.13
C PRO A 60 -7.93 -20.65 4.10
N LEU A 61 -8.32 -20.64 5.38
CA LEU A 61 -7.64 -19.87 6.43
C LEU A 61 -6.20 -20.36 6.66
N ALA A 62 -6.01 -21.67 6.74
CA ALA A 62 -4.68 -22.26 6.93
C ALA A 62 -3.75 -22.01 5.72
N LEU A 63 -4.28 -22.08 4.50
CA LEU A 63 -3.55 -21.76 3.28
C LEU A 63 -3.21 -20.27 3.21
N ALA A 64 -4.17 -19.38 3.48
CA ALA A 64 -3.93 -17.93 3.52
C ALA A 64 -2.89 -17.55 4.59
N PHE A 65 -2.98 -18.15 5.78
CA PHE A 65 -1.97 -17.96 6.83
C PHE A 65 -0.59 -18.43 6.37
N ARG A 66 -0.50 -19.59 5.71
CA ARG A 66 0.76 -20.09 5.18
C ARG A 66 1.33 -19.18 4.10
N GLU A 67 0.52 -18.75 3.14
CA GLU A 67 0.93 -17.83 2.09
C GLU A 67 1.39 -16.48 2.67
N HIS A 68 0.67 -15.95 3.66
CA HIS A 68 1.05 -14.73 4.36
C HIS A 68 2.40 -14.86 5.08
N ASN A 69 2.62 -15.96 5.80
CA ASN A 69 3.90 -16.22 6.48
C ASN A 69 5.05 -16.47 5.48
N GLU A 70 4.78 -17.18 4.38
CA GLU A 70 5.78 -17.37 3.32
C GLU A 70 6.13 -16.03 2.66
N ALA A 71 5.14 -15.17 2.39
CA ALA A 71 5.30 -13.84 1.83
C ALA A 71 6.10 -12.90 2.76
N MET A 72 5.93 -13.06 4.07
CA MET A 72 6.69 -12.35 5.09
C MET A 72 8.02 -13.02 5.44
N SER A 73 8.39 -14.16 4.88
CA SER A 73 9.66 -14.79 5.23
C SER A 73 10.84 -13.86 4.94
N GLN A 74 11.85 -13.86 5.81
CA GLN A 74 13.02 -12.99 5.71
C GLN A 74 13.64 -13.01 4.30
N LEU A 75 13.76 -14.20 3.70
CA LEU A 75 14.32 -14.37 2.36
C LEU A 75 13.48 -13.69 1.28
N VAL A 76 12.15 -13.78 1.37
CA VAL A 76 11.24 -13.19 0.37
C VAL A 76 11.24 -11.68 0.48
N VAL A 77 11.18 -11.14 1.71
CA VAL A 77 11.26 -9.70 1.94
C VAL A 77 12.63 -9.16 1.53
N GLN A 78 13.74 -9.86 1.82
CA GLN A 78 15.07 -9.46 1.37
C GLN A 78 15.15 -9.35 -0.16
N ARG A 79 14.58 -10.30 -0.92
CA ARG A 79 14.55 -10.22 -2.39
C ARG A 79 13.81 -8.98 -2.90
N ARG A 80 12.74 -8.57 -2.21
CA ARG A 80 11.99 -7.35 -2.56
C ARG A 80 12.78 -6.09 -2.20
N VAL A 81 13.50 -6.10 -1.07
CA VAL A 81 14.46 -5.03 -0.72
C VAL A 81 15.54 -4.90 -1.79
N ASP A 82 16.16 -6.00 -2.21
CA ASP A 82 17.20 -6.00 -3.25
C ASP A 82 16.67 -5.45 -4.58
N MET A 83 15.45 -5.85 -4.96
CA MET A 83 14.78 -5.34 -6.15
C MET A 83 14.49 -3.84 -6.06
N LEU A 84 13.93 -3.37 -4.93
CA LEU A 84 13.60 -1.98 -4.72
C LEU A 84 14.87 -1.10 -4.68
N ALA A 85 15.92 -1.58 -4.01
CA ALA A 85 17.23 -0.93 -3.95
C ALA A 85 17.83 -0.76 -5.36
N GLY A 86 17.79 -1.82 -6.18
CA GLY A 86 18.26 -1.78 -7.56
C GLY A 86 17.49 -0.80 -8.45
N LEU A 87 16.17 -0.65 -8.23
CA LEU A 87 15.35 0.33 -8.95
C LEU A 87 15.62 1.77 -8.48
N ALA A 88 15.85 1.98 -7.19
CA ALA A 88 16.11 3.29 -6.60
C ALA A 88 17.57 3.74 -6.73
N GLY A 89 18.49 2.84 -7.11
CA GLY A 89 19.93 3.12 -7.12
C GLY A 89 20.52 3.25 -5.71
N MET A 90 19.93 2.55 -4.74
CA MET A 90 20.33 2.55 -3.34
C MET A 90 21.02 1.23 -2.97
N GLU A 91 21.77 1.24 -1.86
CA GLU A 91 22.27 0.00 -1.26
C GLU A 91 21.14 -0.68 -0.46
N PRO A 92 20.97 -2.01 -0.59
CA PRO A 92 19.93 -2.74 0.12
C PRO A 92 20.24 -2.84 1.62
N VAL A 93 19.20 -2.72 2.44
CA VAL A 93 19.30 -2.95 3.89
C VAL A 93 19.10 -4.43 4.23
N PRO A 94 19.81 -4.96 5.25
CA PRO A 94 19.62 -6.34 5.68
C PRO A 94 18.29 -6.50 6.43
N VAL A 95 17.47 -7.45 6.01
CA VAL A 95 16.23 -7.81 6.69
C VAL A 95 16.54 -8.76 7.84
N GLN A 96 16.07 -8.44 9.04
CA GLN A 96 16.19 -9.30 10.21
C GLN A 96 15.00 -10.26 10.28
N ALA A 97 15.18 -11.42 10.92
CA ALA A 97 14.09 -12.35 11.19
C ALA A 97 13.66 -12.30 12.66
N GLU A 98 12.38 -12.53 12.92
CA GLU A 98 11.87 -12.92 14.22
C GLU A 98 12.10 -14.42 14.49
N ASP A 99 11.82 -14.88 15.71
CA ASP A 99 12.04 -16.27 16.16
C ASP A 99 11.33 -17.32 15.28
N HIS A 100 10.36 -16.92 14.46
CA HIS A 100 9.59 -17.76 13.55
C HIS A 100 10.01 -17.64 12.07
N GLY A 101 11.09 -16.91 11.76
CA GLY A 101 11.62 -16.74 10.39
C GLY A 101 10.89 -15.67 9.55
N ALA A 102 9.86 -15.04 10.10
CA ALA A 102 9.20 -13.88 9.51
C ALA A 102 10.13 -12.65 9.56
N ALA A 103 10.08 -11.82 8.53
CA ALA A 103 10.81 -10.57 8.45
C ALA A 103 10.34 -9.63 9.55
N ARG A 104 11.29 -9.15 10.34
CA ARG A 104 11.05 -8.16 11.37
C ARG A 104 11.00 -6.78 10.73
N LEU A 105 9.92 -6.06 11.00
CA LEU A 105 9.81 -4.66 10.61
C LEU A 105 10.67 -3.80 11.54
N THR A 106 11.81 -3.32 11.04
CA THR A 106 12.74 -2.43 11.75
C THR A 106 12.61 -1.00 11.25
N ASP A 107 13.01 -0.02 12.07
CA ASP A 107 13.02 1.39 11.67
C ASP A 107 13.91 1.60 10.42
N GLU A 108 15.05 0.91 10.34
CA GLU A 108 15.94 0.93 9.18
C GLU A 108 15.24 0.44 7.89
N LEU A 109 14.42 -0.60 7.98
CA LEU A 109 13.66 -1.12 6.84
C LEU A 109 12.53 -0.16 6.42
N ILE A 110 11.88 0.48 7.40
CA ILE A 110 10.83 1.49 7.15
C ILE A 110 11.44 2.72 6.45
N ASP A 111 12.56 3.23 6.96
CA ASP A 111 13.22 4.40 6.40
C ASP A 111 13.78 4.09 5.00
N PHE A 112 14.40 2.93 4.81
CA PHE A 112 14.79 2.46 3.47
C PHE A 112 13.61 2.43 2.50
N CYS A 113 12.48 1.83 2.91
CA CYS A 113 11.30 1.72 2.05
C CYS A 113 10.78 3.10 1.64
N ARG A 114 10.74 4.06 2.57
CA ARG A 114 10.33 5.43 2.32
C ARG A 114 11.28 6.15 1.37
N GLU A 115 12.59 6.06 1.60
CA GLU A 115 13.61 6.72 0.79
C GLU A 115 13.66 6.16 -0.65
N ALA A 116 13.46 4.85 -0.79
CA ALA A 116 13.39 4.19 -2.09
C ALA A 116 12.06 4.43 -2.82
N GLY A 117 11.12 5.18 -2.24
CA GLY A 117 9.80 5.47 -2.81
C GLY A 117 8.89 4.23 -2.87
N GLY A 118 9.12 3.24 -2.02
CA GLY A 118 8.37 1.99 -1.96
C GLY A 118 7.15 2.05 -1.05
N ASP A 119 6.39 0.96 -1.07
CA ASP A 119 5.22 0.73 -0.22
C ASP A 119 5.50 -0.38 0.76
N LEU A 120 5.16 -0.14 2.03
CA LEU A 120 5.45 -1.09 3.08
C LEU A 120 4.56 -2.34 2.97
N ASP A 121 3.28 -2.19 2.58
CA ASP A 121 2.38 -3.34 2.40
C ASP A 121 2.91 -4.24 1.27
N TRP A 122 3.33 -3.67 0.15
CA TRP A 122 3.96 -4.42 -0.93
C TRP A 122 5.29 -5.05 -0.50
N LEU A 123 6.14 -4.32 0.22
CA LEU A 123 7.44 -4.82 0.65
C LEU A 123 7.27 -6.05 1.55
N MET A 124 6.34 -5.99 2.51
CA MET A 124 6.12 -7.03 3.50
C MET A 124 5.29 -8.20 2.96
N HIS A 125 4.23 -7.91 2.21
CA HIS A 125 3.23 -8.92 1.82
C HIS A 125 3.23 -9.25 0.32
N GLY A 126 3.90 -8.45 -0.52
CA GLY A 126 3.95 -8.67 -1.96
C GLY A 126 2.67 -8.34 -2.71
N CYS A 127 1.78 -7.56 -2.11
CA CYS A 127 0.49 -7.16 -2.69
C CYS A 127 0.70 -6.37 -3.99
N GLN A 128 0.54 -7.04 -5.14
CA GLN A 128 0.79 -6.46 -6.47
C GLN A 128 -0.15 -5.29 -6.78
N ASP A 129 -1.39 -5.33 -6.31
CA ASP A 129 -2.37 -4.25 -6.53
C ASP A 129 -1.93 -2.93 -5.89
N LYS A 130 -1.26 -2.99 -4.74
CA LYS A 130 -0.71 -1.82 -4.05
C LYS A 130 0.45 -1.22 -4.83
N LEU A 131 1.35 -2.08 -5.35
CA LEU A 131 2.44 -1.67 -6.25
C LEU A 131 1.92 -1.00 -7.51
N VAL A 132 0.92 -1.60 -8.18
CA VAL A 132 0.34 -1.06 -9.42
C VAL A 132 -0.32 0.30 -9.18
N LYS A 133 -1.09 0.45 -8.10
CA LYS A 133 -1.72 1.74 -7.73
C LYS A 133 -0.68 2.84 -7.49
N LEU A 134 0.46 2.52 -6.87
CA LEU A 134 1.55 3.48 -6.67
C LEU A 134 2.30 3.82 -7.96
N MET A 135 2.62 2.83 -8.78
CA MET A 135 3.25 3.07 -10.09
C MET A 135 2.34 3.94 -10.98
N GLN A 136 1.03 3.73 -10.94
CA GLN A 136 0.08 4.59 -11.65
C GLN A 136 0.07 6.02 -11.11
N ARG A 137 0.11 6.19 -9.78
CA ARG A 137 0.16 7.51 -9.15
C ARG A 137 1.45 8.26 -9.47
N SER A 138 2.61 7.62 -9.35
CA SER A 138 3.90 8.20 -9.72
C SER A 138 3.93 8.59 -11.21
N LYS A 139 3.41 7.74 -12.10
CA LYS A 139 3.34 8.06 -13.53
C LYS A 139 2.43 9.25 -13.83
N LEU A 140 1.31 9.39 -13.12
CA LEU A 140 0.43 10.56 -13.22
C LEU A 140 1.13 11.83 -12.73
N GLU A 141 1.86 11.76 -11.61
CA GLU A 141 2.63 12.88 -11.07
C GLU A 141 3.76 13.30 -12.03
N ASP A 142 4.44 12.34 -12.68
CA ASP A 142 5.43 12.59 -13.72
C ASP A 142 4.81 13.21 -14.98
N GLU A 143 3.65 12.72 -15.44
CA GLU A 143 2.92 13.29 -16.58
C GLU A 143 2.47 14.74 -16.30
N HIS A 144 1.93 15.02 -15.12
CA HIS A 144 1.57 16.38 -14.70
C HIS A 144 2.79 17.30 -14.63
N THR A 145 3.93 16.80 -14.13
CA THR A 145 5.18 17.56 -14.06
C THR A 145 5.73 17.84 -15.46
N LEU A 146 5.69 16.85 -16.35
CA LEU A 146 6.14 16.99 -17.74
C LEU A 146 5.26 17.97 -18.53
N ASP A 147 3.94 17.93 -18.33
CA ASP A 147 3.03 18.88 -18.97
C ASP A 147 3.22 20.31 -18.43
N ALA A 148 3.46 20.47 -17.13
CA ALA A 148 3.82 21.75 -16.54
C ALA A 148 5.12 22.31 -17.14
N VAL A 149 6.14 21.48 -17.31
CA VAL A 149 7.42 21.87 -17.93
C VAL A 149 7.26 22.18 -19.42
N ARG A 150 6.46 21.41 -20.16
CA ARG A 150 6.16 21.67 -21.59
C ARG A 150 5.40 22.98 -21.81
N GLY A 151 4.62 23.42 -20.82
CA GLY A 151 3.92 24.70 -20.83
C GLY A 151 4.81 25.92 -20.59
N LEU A 152 6.08 25.74 -20.21
CA LEU A 152 7.01 26.84 -19.95
C LEU A 152 7.64 27.35 -21.25
N SER A 153 7.79 28.67 -21.35
CA SER A 153 8.57 29.30 -22.41
C SER A 153 10.06 28.95 -22.27
N ARG A 154 10.81 29.12 -23.35
CA ARG A 154 12.26 28.82 -23.37
C ARG A 154 13.06 29.62 -22.33
N ALA A 155 12.60 30.84 -22.01
CA ALA A 155 13.20 31.68 -20.98
C ALA A 155 12.91 31.16 -19.57
N GLU A 156 11.65 30.78 -19.29
CA GLU A 156 11.23 30.22 -18.00
C GLU A 156 11.91 28.87 -17.73
N LEU A 157 12.03 28.02 -18.73
CA LEU A 157 12.69 26.72 -18.63
C LEU A 157 14.20 26.89 -18.38
N SER A 158 14.84 27.87 -19.03
CA SER A 158 16.24 28.21 -18.76
C SER A 158 16.46 28.76 -17.35
N ALA A 159 15.53 29.60 -16.86
CA ALA A 159 15.57 30.13 -15.51
C ALA A 159 15.38 29.02 -14.46
N LEU A 160 14.37 28.17 -14.63
CA LEU A 160 14.11 27.01 -13.76
C LEU A 160 15.33 26.09 -13.69
N THR A 161 15.93 25.78 -14.84
CA THR A 161 17.13 24.92 -14.90
C THR A 161 18.32 25.53 -14.18
N ALA A 162 18.54 26.84 -14.32
CA ALA A 162 19.61 27.55 -13.62
C ALA A 162 19.37 27.57 -12.10
N THR A 163 18.14 27.84 -11.67
CA THR A 163 17.75 27.87 -10.26
C THR A 163 17.89 26.50 -9.60
N LEU A 164 17.44 25.43 -10.26
CA LEU A 164 17.59 24.06 -9.75
C LEU A 164 19.06 23.63 -9.67
N ARG A 165 19.90 24.02 -10.64
CA ARG A 165 21.34 23.76 -10.59
C ARG A 165 22.03 24.43 -9.41
N ILE A 166 21.68 25.68 -9.10
CA ILE A 166 22.21 26.40 -7.95
C ILE A 166 21.76 25.73 -6.65
N ALA A 167 20.46 25.39 -6.55
CA ALA A 167 19.92 24.72 -5.38
C ALA A 167 20.61 23.38 -5.07
N LEU A 168 20.84 22.57 -6.12
CA LEU A 168 21.52 21.28 -6.02
C LEU A 168 23.00 21.42 -5.70
N ALA A 169 23.69 22.45 -6.22
CA ALA A 169 25.11 22.69 -5.94
C ALA A 169 25.35 23.18 -4.50
N ASP A 170 24.46 24.04 -3.99
CA ASP A 170 24.62 24.69 -2.68
C ASP A 170 23.88 23.94 -1.54
N LYS A 171 23.32 22.75 -1.82
CA LYS A 171 22.47 21.97 -0.89
C LYS A 171 21.35 22.80 -0.25
N LEU A 172 20.79 23.73 -1.01
CA LEU A 172 19.70 24.58 -0.54
C LEU A 172 18.41 23.79 -0.46
N ASN A 173 17.52 24.19 0.44
CA ASN A 173 16.19 23.60 0.52
C ASN A 173 15.41 23.90 -0.78
N VAL A 174 15.20 22.84 -1.57
CA VAL A 174 14.58 22.91 -2.90
C VAL A 174 13.16 23.49 -2.83
N GLU A 175 12.40 23.24 -1.74
CA GLU A 175 11.06 23.81 -1.59
C GLU A 175 11.07 25.33 -1.45
N GLN A 176 11.98 25.88 -0.65
CA GLN A 176 12.12 27.34 -0.50
C GLN A 176 12.57 28.00 -1.80
N VAL A 177 13.50 27.36 -2.52
CA VAL A 177 13.98 27.85 -3.81
C VAL A 177 12.85 27.85 -4.84
N MET A 178 12.04 26.80 -4.88
CA MET A 178 10.90 26.69 -5.81
C MET A 178 9.75 27.63 -5.44
N ALA A 179 9.54 27.94 -4.16
CA ALA A 179 8.59 28.96 -3.72
C ALA A 179 9.04 30.37 -4.19
N THR A 180 10.33 30.66 -4.06
CA THR A 180 10.92 31.94 -4.51
C THR A 180 10.84 32.08 -6.03
N TYR A 181 11.14 31.01 -6.78
CA TYR A 181 11.00 31.00 -8.23
C TYR A 181 9.54 31.26 -8.67
N ARG A 182 8.57 30.61 -8.03
CA ARG A 182 7.14 30.82 -8.32
C ARG A 182 6.72 32.28 -8.12
N GLN A 183 7.12 32.89 -7.01
CA GLN A 183 6.82 34.29 -6.74
C GLN A 183 7.38 35.23 -7.82
N VAL A 184 8.64 35.02 -8.24
CA VAL A 184 9.28 35.84 -9.28
C VAL A 184 8.61 35.67 -10.65
N VAL A 185 8.19 34.46 -11.00
CA VAL A 185 7.48 34.21 -12.27
C VAL A 185 6.08 34.82 -12.26
N GLU A 186 5.36 34.76 -11.15
CA GLU A 186 4.06 35.43 -10.99
C GLU A 186 4.19 36.95 -11.10
N GLU A 187 5.20 37.55 -10.48
CA GLU A 187 5.50 38.98 -10.58
C GLU A 187 5.86 39.39 -12.02
N GLN A 188 6.61 38.57 -12.76
CA GLN A 188 6.95 38.83 -14.17
C GLN A 188 5.77 38.67 -15.13
N ARG A 189 4.80 37.82 -14.82
CA ARG A 189 3.59 37.63 -15.64
C ARG A 189 2.51 38.68 -15.37
N ALA A 190 2.57 39.35 -14.21
CA ALA A 190 1.66 40.41 -13.81
C ALA A 190 2.10 41.83 -14.27
N ALA A 191 3.34 41.97 -14.74
CA ALA A 191 3.95 43.21 -15.25
C ALA A 191 3.85 43.30 -16.79
#